data_AF-A0AAN0YID8-F1
#
_entry.id   AF-A0AAN0YID8-F1
#
_cell.length_a   1.000
_cell.length_b   1.000
_cell.length_c   1.000
_cell.angle_alpha   90.00
_cell.angle_beta   90.00
_cell.angle_gamma   90.00
#
_symmetry.space_group_name_H-M   'P 1'
#
loop_
_entity.id
_entity.type
_entity.pdbx_description
1 polymer ?
#
loop_
_entity_poly.entity_id
_entity_poly.type
_entity_poly.pdbx_seq_one_letter_code
_entity_poly.pdbx_strand_id
1 'polypeptide(L)'
;MVSFLALLPRALTTFLYAVAALLRFYADTDTTPIQLFPLTILQWSFLAFALGTAALLANLGLEWHAGNRSRYREAEERERETRRDALADEERRKADRERDQAAQERERAARRARIQNRGFILQTRYQLTPGRETGAALADFLSFLQEYGE
;
A
#
# COMPACT_ATOMS: atom_id res chain seq x y z
N MET A 1 -14.73 23.03 10.93
CA MET A 1 -15.53 24.21 10.56
C MET A 1 -15.74 24.18 9.06
N VAL A 2 -16.89 23.69 8.59
CA VAL A 2 -17.22 23.69 7.16
C VAL A 2 -17.46 25.15 6.78
N SER A 3 -16.51 25.78 6.08
CA SER A 3 -16.58 27.19 5.72
C SER A 3 -17.88 27.49 4.98
N PHE A 4 -18.50 28.62 5.31
CA PHE A 4 -19.68 29.17 4.62
C PHE A 4 -19.48 29.25 3.08
N LEU A 5 -18.22 29.40 2.64
CA LEU A 5 -17.82 29.35 1.23
C LEU A 5 -18.02 27.98 0.54
N ALA A 6 -18.03 26.87 1.28
CA ALA A 6 -18.28 25.54 0.72
C ALA A 6 -19.77 25.29 0.41
N LEU A 7 -20.67 26.02 1.08
CA LEU A 7 -22.12 25.98 0.82
C LEU A 7 -22.56 27.00 -0.24
N LEU A 8 -21.71 28.01 -0.50
CA LEU A 8 -21.99 29.09 -1.44
C LEU A 8 -22.36 28.60 -2.85
N PRO A 9 -21.64 27.64 -3.47
CA PRO A 9 -21.92 27.24 -4.85
C PRO A 9 -23.29 26.55 -4.98
N ARG A 10 -23.62 25.69 -4.02
CA ARG A 10 -24.87 24.91 -4.01
C ARG A 10 -26.08 25.76 -3.61
N ALA A 11 -25.91 26.70 -2.70
CA ALA A 11 -26.95 27.66 -2.36
C ALA A 11 -27.17 28.67 -3.50
N LEU A 12 -26.10 29.09 -4.18
CA LEU A 12 -26.15 30.03 -5.30
C LEU A 12 -26.83 29.43 -6.53
N THR A 13 -26.54 28.17 -6.90
CA THR A 13 -27.24 27.49 -8.01
C THR A 13 -28.74 27.41 -7.74
N THR A 14 -29.11 26.96 -6.54
CA THR A 14 -30.52 26.85 -6.13
C THR A 14 -31.20 28.22 -6.13
N PHE A 15 -30.52 29.25 -5.62
CA PHE A 15 -31.01 30.63 -5.60
C PHE A 15 -31.22 31.20 -7.01
N LEU A 16 -30.25 31.02 -7.91
CA LEU A 16 -30.33 31.50 -9.29
C LEU A 16 -31.47 30.84 -10.07
N TYR A 17 -31.68 29.53 -9.88
CA TYR A 17 -32.82 28.83 -10.46
C TYR A 17 -34.16 29.31 -9.87
N ALA A 18 -34.23 29.56 -8.56
CA ALA A 18 -35.43 30.11 -7.93
C ALA A 18 -35.75 31.54 -8.44
N VAL A 19 -34.73 32.39 -8.60
CA VAL A 19 -34.87 33.74 -9.19
C VAL A 19 -35.31 33.65 -10.66
N ALA A 20 -34.72 32.74 -11.44
CA ALA A 20 -35.12 32.51 -12.83
C ALA A 20 -36.59 32.09 -12.94
N ALA A 21 -37.02 31.14 -12.09
CA ALA A 21 -38.41 30.67 -12.05
C ALA A 21 -39.37 31.78 -11.61
N LEU A 22 -39.02 32.56 -10.59
CA LEU A 22 -39.82 33.68 -10.10
C LEU A 22 -39.99 34.76 -11.17
N LEU A 23 -38.90 35.15 -11.83
CA LEU A 23 -38.94 36.12 -12.94
C LEU A 23 -39.71 35.59 -14.15
N ARG A 24 -39.71 34.27 -14.38
CA ARG A 24 -40.40 33.66 -15.51
C ARG A 24 -41.90 33.48 -15.31
N PHE A 25 -42.33 33.20 -14.08
CA PHE A 25 -43.73 32.88 -13.74
C PHE A 25 -44.51 34.03 -13.10
N TYR A 26 -43.83 34.96 -12.42
CA TYR A 26 -44.49 35.99 -11.61
C TYR A 26 -44.37 37.40 -12.20
N ALA A 27 -43.50 37.60 -13.20
CA ALA A 27 -43.44 38.84 -13.93
C ALA A 27 -44.29 38.75 -15.19
N ASP A 28 -45.15 39.74 -15.42
CA ASP A 28 -45.95 39.85 -16.63
C ASP A 28 -45.01 40.08 -17.83
N THR A 29 -44.85 39.06 -18.70
CA THR A 29 -43.59 38.83 -19.41
C THR A 29 -43.33 39.61 -20.70
N ASP A 30 -44.19 40.53 -21.15
CA ASP A 30 -44.01 41.11 -22.49
C ASP A 30 -43.81 42.64 -22.59
N THR A 31 -43.98 43.44 -21.53
CA THR A 31 -44.10 44.91 -21.74
C THR A 31 -43.46 45.88 -20.74
N THR A 32 -42.84 45.46 -19.63
CA THR A 32 -42.25 46.43 -18.68
C THR A 32 -40.71 46.43 -18.71
N PRO A 33 -40.07 47.36 -19.47
CA PRO A 33 -38.65 47.63 -19.31
C PRO A 33 -38.40 48.24 -17.93
N ILE A 34 -37.37 47.75 -17.22
CA ILE A 34 -36.92 48.37 -15.98
C ILE A 34 -36.22 49.68 -16.38
N GLN A 35 -36.78 50.82 -15.99
CA GLN A 35 -36.38 52.15 -16.50
C GLN A 35 -34.88 52.51 -16.36
N LEU A 36 -34.10 51.78 -15.56
CA LEU A 36 -32.64 51.96 -15.42
C LEU A 36 -31.79 51.09 -16.36
N PHE A 37 -32.31 49.98 -16.92
CA PHE A 37 -31.53 49.05 -17.73
C PHE A 37 -32.35 48.49 -18.90
N PRO A 38 -31.84 48.48 -20.14
CA PRO A 38 -32.58 48.10 -21.35
C PRO A 38 -32.72 46.57 -21.50
N LEU A 39 -32.96 45.85 -20.40
CA LEU A 39 -33.15 44.40 -20.38
C LEU A 39 -34.58 44.09 -19.95
N THR A 40 -35.27 43.26 -20.75
CA THR A 40 -36.62 42.79 -20.41
C THR A 40 -36.56 41.79 -19.27
N ILE A 41 -37.66 41.61 -18.55
CA ILE A 41 -37.73 40.63 -17.46
C ILE A 41 -37.47 39.20 -17.99
N LEU A 42 -37.87 38.92 -19.23
CA LEU A 42 -37.53 37.67 -19.93
C LEU A 42 -36.01 37.48 -20.08
N GLN A 43 -35.27 38.52 -20.48
CA GLN A 43 -33.81 38.47 -20.61
C GLN A 43 -33.12 38.28 -19.24
N TRP A 44 -33.65 38.89 -18.17
CA TRP A 44 -33.17 38.66 -16.81
C TRP A 44 -33.41 37.22 -16.35
N SER A 45 -34.56 36.62 -16.67
CA SER A 45 -34.83 35.21 -16.36
C SER A 45 -33.85 34.27 -17.08
N PHE A 46 -33.54 34.55 -18.36
CA PHE A 46 -32.57 33.79 -19.13
C PHE A 46 -31.15 33.93 -18.57
N LEU A 47 -30.74 35.14 -18.19
CA LEU A 47 -29.46 35.38 -17.54
C LEU A 47 -29.34 34.62 -16.20
N ALA A 48 -30.37 34.66 -15.36
CA ALA A 48 -30.40 33.94 -14.10
C ALA A 48 -30.29 32.42 -14.31
N PHE A 49 -30.99 31.88 -15.31
CA PHE A 49 -30.91 30.46 -15.69
C PHE A 49 -29.52 30.08 -16.23
N ALA A 50 -28.95 30.90 -17.11
CA ALA A 50 -27.62 30.67 -17.67
C ALA A 50 -26.53 30.70 -16.58
N LEU A 51 -26.60 31.68 -15.68
CA LEU A 51 -25.70 31.78 -14.52
C LEU A 51 -25.88 30.60 -13.55
N GLY A 52 -27.12 30.18 -13.31
CA GLY A 52 -27.42 29.00 -12.46
C GLY A 52 -26.82 27.72 -13.04
N THR A 53 -26.91 27.55 -14.37
CA THR A 53 -26.35 26.40 -15.09
C THR A 53 -24.82 26.42 -15.11
N ALA A 54 -24.21 27.59 -15.34
CA ALA A 54 -22.76 27.77 -15.27
C ALA A 54 -22.22 27.47 -13.87
N ALA A 55 -22.91 27.95 -12.82
CA ALA A 55 -22.55 27.66 -11.43
C ALA A 55 -22.68 26.17 -11.09
N LEU A 56 -23.66 25.46 -11.65
CA LEU A 56 -23.83 24.02 -11.47
C LEU A 56 -22.69 23.22 -12.11
N LEU A 57 -22.31 23.57 -13.33
CA LEU A 57 -21.17 22.97 -14.03
C LEU A 57 -19.85 23.25 -13.30
N ALA A 58 -19.66 24.47 -12.79
CA ALA A 58 -18.49 24.82 -11.99
C ALA A 58 -18.44 24.00 -10.69
N ASN A 59 -19.57 23.83 -9.99
CA ASN A 59 -19.62 23.03 -8.77
C ASN A 59 -19.28 21.56 -9.04
N LEU A 60 -19.85 20.97 -10.09
CA LEU A 60 -19.57 19.60 -10.50
C LEU A 60 -18.10 19.41 -10.89
N GLY A 61 -17.53 20.37 -11.62
CA GLY A 61 -16.12 20.36 -12.00
C GLY A 61 -15.17 20.47 -10.81
N LEU A 62 -15.50 21.31 -9.83
CA LEU A 62 -14.72 21.45 -8.60
C LEU A 62 -14.80 20.19 -7.72
N GLU A 63 -15.98 19.62 -7.55
CA GLU A 63 -16.17 18.35 -6.83
C GLU A 63 -15.39 17.21 -7.50
N TRP A 64 -15.46 17.12 -8.83
CA TRP A 64 -14.68 16.16 -9.60
C TRP A 64 -13.17 16.34 -9.42
N HIS A 65 -12.67 17.57 -9.54
CA HIS A 65 -11.25 17.86 -9.41
C HIS A 65 -10.74 17.63 -7.97
N ALA A 66 -11.52 18.01 -6.96
CA ALA A 66 -11.21 17.76 -5.56
C ALA A 66 -11.19 16.25 -5.25
N GLY A 67 -12.21 15.52 -5.71
CA GLY A 67 -12.31 14.07 -5.53
C GLY A 67 -11.24 13.30 -6.31
N ASN A 68 -10.86 13.76 -7.49
CA ASN A 68 -9.75 13.16 -8.24
C ASN A 68 -8.43 13.37 -7.50
N ARG A 69 -8.16 14.58 -7.01
CA ARG A 69 -6.95 14.89 -6.25
C ARG A 69 -6.85 14.10 -4.94
N SER A 70 -7.96 13.88 -4.23
CA SER A 70 -7.94 13.05 -3.01
C SER A 70 -7.62 11.59 -3.33
N ARG A 71 -8.24 11.02 -4.37
CA ARG A 71 -7.97 9.65 -4.83
C ARG A 71 -6.52 9.44 -5.25
N TYR A 72 -5.91 10.42 -5.94
CA TYR A 72 -4.49 10.36 -6.30
C TYR A 72 -3.58 10.33 -5.07
N ARG A 73 -3.88 11.12 -4.03
CA ARG A 73 -3.11 11.12 -2.78
C ARG A 73 -3.24 9.80 -2.02
N GLU A 74 -4.47 9.28 -1.90
CA GLU A 74 -4.71 7.98 -1.26
C GLU A 74 -3.99 6.85 -2.00
N ALA A 75 -3.98 6.88 -3.33
CA ALA A 75 -3.24 5.90 -4.13
C ALA A 75 -1.72 5.99 -3.91
N GLU A 76 -1.17 7.21 -3.89
CA GLU A 76 0.25 7.44 -3.64
C GLU A 76 0.68 7.02 -2.23
N GLU A 77 -0.16 7.27 -1.22
CA GLU A 77 0.09 6.82 0.15
C GLU A 77 0.09 5.29 0.26
N ARG A 78 -0.88 4.62 -0.35
CA ARG A 78 -0.93 3.14 -0.41
C ARG A 78 0.28 2.57 -1.14
N GLU A 79 0.71 3.19 -2.23
CA GLU A 79 1.88 2.73 -2.97
C GLU A 79 3.16 2.86 -2.13
N ARG A 80 3.32 3.97 -1.41
CA ARG A 80 4.44 4.17 -0.47
C ARG A 80 4.44 3.15 0.66
N GLU A 81 3.27 2.84 1.21
CA GLU A 81 3.10 1.81 2.25
C GLU A 81 3.49 0.43 1.71
N THR A 82 2.94 0.05 0.56
CA THR A 82 3.24 -1.22 -0.12
C THR A 82 4.74 -1.35 -0.41
N ARG A 83 5.39 -0.26 -0.83
CA ARG A 83 6.84 -0.25 -1.08
C ARG A 83 7.65 -0.43 0.19
N ARG A 84 7.23 0.18 1.30
CA ARG A 84 7.89 -0.01 2.61
C ARG A 84 7.74 -1.45 3.10
N ASP A 85 6.56 -2.02 2.97
CA ASP A 85 6.31 -3.41 3.37
C ASP A 85 7.14 -4.39 2.52
N ALA A 86 7.22 -4.15 1.21
CA ALA A 86 8.06 -4.95 0.32
C ALA A 86 9.55 -4.91 0.70
N LEU A 87 10.06 -3.73 1.08
CA LEU A 87 11.44 -3.60 1.57
C LEU A 87 11.66 -4.32 2.90
N ALA A 88 10.71 -4.20 3.83
CA ALA A 88 10.78 -4.90 5.12
C ALA A 88 10.73 -6.43 4.95
N ASP A 89 9.91 -6.93 4.03
CA ASP A 89 9.84 -8.35 3.70
C ASP A 89 11.13 -8.85 3.02
N GLU A 90 11.74 -8.03 2.18
CA GLU A 90 13.02 -8.36 1.57
C GLU A 90 14.14 -8.46 2.62
N GLU A 91 14.20 -7.52 3.56
CA GLU A 91 15.14 -7.56 4.69
C GLU A 91 14.93 -8.79 5.56
N ARG A 92 13.67 -9.14 5.89
CA ARG A 92 13.34 -10.35 6.64
C ARG A 92 13.81 -11.61 5.91
N ARG A 93 13.50 -11.72 4.61
CA ARG A 93 13.93 -12.87 3.81
C ARG A 93 15.44 -13.00 3.74
N LYS A 94 16.17 -11.87 3.69
CA LYS A 94 17.63 -11.90 3.71
C LYS A 94 18.15 -12.40 5.05
N ALA A 95 17.60 -11.89 6.16
CA ALA A 95 17.97 -12.34 7.51
C ALA A 95 17.66 -13.83 7.73
N ASP A 96 16.53 -14.32 7.23
CA ASP A 96 16.16 -15.74 7.31
C ASP A 96 17.14 -16.62 6.52
N ARG A 97 17.51 -16.21 5.29
CA ARG A 97 18.53 -16.93 4.50
C ARG A 97 19.87 -16.99 5.21
N GLU A 98 20.31 -15.89 5.81
CA GLU A 98 21.57 -15.85 6.57
C GLU A 98 21.51 -16.76 7.80
N ARG A 99 20.37 -16.80 8.51
CA ARG A 99 20.15 -17.72 9.63
C ARG A 99 20.19 -19.18 9.20
N ASP A 100 19.53 -19.51 8.09
CA ASP A 100 19.50 -20.86 7.55
C ASP A 100 20.89 -21.33 7.13
N GLN A 101 21.67 -20.47 6.48
CA GLN A 101 23.06 -20.77 6.13
C GLN A 101 23.91 -20.99 7.39
N ALA A 102 23.81 -20.11 8.39
CA ALA A 102 24.52 -20.27 9.65
C ALA A 102 24.10 -21.55 10.39
N ALA A 103 22.83 -21.92 10.34
CA ALA A 103 22.33 -23.16 10.93
C ALA A 103 22.91 -24.39 10.23
N GLN A 104 22.93 -24.41 8.89
CA GLN A 104 23.54 -25.49 8.11
C GLN A 104 25.04 -25.61 8.36
N GLU A 105 25.76 -24.50 8.46
CA GLU A 105 27.20 -24.52 8.79
C GLU A 105 27.46 -25.06 10.19
N ARG A 106 26.66 -24.65 11.17
CA ARG A 106 26.73 -25.19 12.55
C ARG A 106 26.46 -26.69 12.57
N GLU A 107 25.47 -27.16 11.82
CA GLU A 107 25.16 -28.58 11.72
C GLU A 107 26.30 -29.37 11.09
N ARG A 108 26.89 -28.86 9.99
CA ARG A 108 28.07 -29.46 9.35
C ARG A 108 29.25 -29.51 10.31
N ALA A 109 29.52 -28.42 11.02
CA ALA A 109 30.59 -28.36 12.02
C ALA A 109 30.34 -29.34 13.17
N ALA A 110 29.13 -29.41 13.69
CA ALA A 110 28.74 -30.34 14.75
C ALA A 110 28.86 -31.80 14.29
N ARG A 111 28.46 -32.12 13.05
CA ARG A 111 28.62 -33.46 12.46
C ARG A 111 30.09 -33.83 12.35
N ARG A 112 30.94 -32.93 11.85
CA ARG A 112 32.40 -33.15 11.77
C ARG A 112 33.01 -33.34 13.15
N ALA A 113 32.67 -32.49 14.12
CA ALA A 113 33.15 -32.61 15.49
C ALA A 113 32.74 -33.93 16.12
N ARG A 114 31.49 -34.39 15.91
CA ARG A 114 30.99 -35.67 16.42
C ARG A 114 31.74 -36.86 15.84
N ILE A 115 32.04 -36.83 14.53
CA ILE A 115 32.84 -37.85 13.86
C ILE A 115 34.27 -37.88 14.43
N GLN A 116 34.93 -36.73 14.54
CA GLN A 116 36.28 -36.63 15.10
C GLN A 116 36.34 -37.12 16.55
N ASN A 117 35.40 -36.70 17.40
CA ASN A 117 35.35 -37.12 18.79
C ASN A 117 35.18 -38.64 18.91
N ARG A 118 34.33 -39.24 18.06
CA ARG A 118 34.12 -40.70 18.06
C ARG A 118 35.36 -41.47 17.61
N GLY A 119 36.05 -40.99 16.57
CA GLY A 119 37.33 -41.56 16.14
C GLY A 119 38.40 -41.48 17.24
N PHE A 120 38.54 -40.32 17.88
CA PHE A 120 39.48 -40.11 18.98
C PHE A 120 39.23 -41.09 20.15
N ILE A 121 37.97 -41.19 20.60
CA ILE A 121 37.59 -42.11 21.69
C ILE A 121 37.92 -43.57 21.34
N LEU A 122 37.62 -44.02 20.11
CA LEU A 122 37.90 -45.39 19.66
C LEU A 122 39.41 -45.66 19.59
N GLN A 123 40.19 -44.70 19.10
CA GLN A 123 41.65 -44.81 19.04
C GLN A 123 42.26 -44.85 20.45
N THR A 124 41.82 -43.98 21.37
CA THR A 124 42.28 -44.00 22.76
C THR A 124 41.94 -45.32 23.44
N ARG A 125 40.73 -45.88 23.22
CA ARG A 125 40.36 -47.20 23.76
C ARG A 125 41.25 -48.32 23.23
N TYR A 126 41.57 -48.31 21.93
CA TYR A 126 42.47 -49.30 21.34
C TYR A 126 43.89 -49.22 21.92
N GLN A 127 44.41 -48.01 22.18
CA GLN A 127 45.73 -47.82 22.78
C GLN A 127 45.79 -48.23 24.25
N LEU A 128 44.73 -47.95 25.03
CA LEU A 128 44.66 -48.30 26.45
C LEU A 128 44.40 -49.79 26.66
N THR A 129 43.65 -50.44 25.76
CA THR A 129 43.32 -51.86 25.87
C THR A 129 43.29 -52.50 24.47
N PRO A 130 44.46 -52.90 23.95
CA PRO A 130 44.53 -53.55 22.64
C PRO A 130 43.90 -54.94 22.72
N GLY A 131 42.81 -55.15 21.98
CA GLY A 131 42.06 -56.39 21.94
C GLY A 131 41.31 -56.57 20.62
N ARG A 132 40.81 -57.79 20.35
CA ARG A 132 40.07 -58.09 19.11
C ARG A 132 38.79 -57.26 18.99
N GLU A 133 38.09 -57.00 20.09
CA GLU A 133 36.86 -56.21 20.11
C GLU A 133 37.11 -54.72 19.81
N THR A 134 38.14 -54.13 20.41
CA THR A 134 38.51 -52.72 20.17
C THR A 134 39.07 -52.52 18.76
N GLY A 135 39.81 -53.50 18.24
CA GLY A 135 40.28 -53.50 16.85
C GLY A 135 39.15 -53.64 15.82
N ALA A 136 38.19 -54.53 16.06
CA ALA A 136 37.02 -54.71 15.19
C ALA A 136 36.15 -53.44 15.15
N ALA A 137 35.90 -52.80 16.30
CA ALA A 137 35.14 -51.55 16.37
C ALA A 137 35.84 -50.37 15.67
N LEU A 138 37.18 -50.32 15.70
CA LEU A 138 37.95 -49.32 14.96
C LEU A 138 37.90 -49.58 13.45
N ALA A 139 38.02 -50.83 13.02
CA ALA A 139 37.92 -51.22 11.61
C ALA A 139 36.54 -50.91 11.03
N ASP A 140 35.47 -51.21 11.77
CA ASP A 140 34.08 -50.89 11.39
C ASP A 140 33.83 -49.38 11.27
N PHE A 141 34.43 -48.59 12.17
CA PHE A 141 34.34 -47.13 12.07
C PHE A 141 35.11 -46.57 10.87
N LEU A 142 36.26 -47.16 10.52
CA LEU A 142 37.02 -46.77 9.33
C LEU A 142 36.29 -47.14 8.03
N SER A 143 35.63 -48.31 7.97
CA SER A 143 34.79 -48.65 6.81
C SER A 143 33.58 -47.73 6.70
N PHE A 144 32.95 -47.37 7.83
CA PHE A 144 31.88 -46.35 7.84
C PHE A 144 32.34 -45.00 7.27
N LEU A 145 33.56 -44.55 7.60
CA LEU A 145 34.12 -43.32 7.04
C LEU A 145 34.46 -43.44 5.55
N GLN A 146 34.83 -44.64 5.08
CA GLN A 146 35.09 -44.87 3.66
C GLN A 146 33.80 -44.88 2.82
N GLU A 147 32.69 -45.34 3.40
CA GLU A 147 31.39 -45.43 2.72
C GLU A 147 30.58 -44.12 2.80
N TYR A 148 30.69 -43.37 3.91
CA TYR A 148 29.89 -42.16 4.19
C TYR A 148 30.73 -40.87 4.37
N GLY A 149 32.00 -40.90 3.98
CA GLY A 149 32.96 -39.80 4.15
C GLY A 149 32.82 -38.64 3.15
N GLU A 150 31.99 -38.79 2.12
CA GLU A 150 31.60 -37.75 1.16
C GLU A 150 30.25 -37.10 1.55
#